data_AF-A0A0Q6L380-F1
#
_entry.id   AF-A0A0Q6L380-F1
#
_cell.length_a   1.000
_cell.length_b   1.000
_cell.length_c   1.000
_cell.angle_alpha   90.00
_cell.angle_beta   90.00
_cell.angle_gamma   90.00
#
_symmetry.space_group_name_H-M   'P 1'
#
loop_
_entity.id
_entity.type
_entity.pdbx_description
1 polymer ?
#
loop_
_entity_poly.entity_id
_entity_poly.type
_entity_poly.pdbx_seq_one_letter_code
_entity_poly.pdbx_strand_id
1 'polypeptide(L)' 'MSACPHGPQDYLAAGIPVEKQIVAPPAPDEFAGQRTIGSRWADTDNIKNLVAAFKDPAVQEFLATDPRVKDILLPLQ' A
#
# COMPACT_ATOMS: atom_id res chain seq x y z
N MET A 1 27.35 -7.87 -2.09
CA MET A 1 26.09 -8.23 -1.38
C MET A 1 25.08 -7.15 -1.70
N SER A 2 24.10 -7.46 -2.56
CA SER A 2 23.04 -6.52 -2.94
C SER A 2 21.96 -6.61 -1.88
N ALA A 3 21.83 -5.59 -1.03
CA ALA A 3 20.69 -5.50 -0.13
C ALA A 3 19.45 -5.18 -0.98
N CYS A 4 18.47 -6.07 -0.99
CA CYS A 4 17.14 -5.76 -1.50
C CYS A 4 16.60 -4.54 -0.74
N PRO A 5 16.06 -3.51 -1.40
CA PRO A 5 15.57 -2.34 -0.71
C PRO A 5 14.20 -2.69 -0.14
N HIS A 6 14.17 -3.11 1.13
CA HIS A 6 12.96 -3.07 1.92
C HIS A 6 12.59 -1.59 2.11
N GLY A 7 11.38 -1.20 1.67
CA GLY A 7 10.93 0.18 1.75
C GLY A 7 10.72 0.61 3.20
N PRO A 8 10.68 1.92 3.51
CA PRO A 8 10.41 2.42 4.87
C PRO A 8 9.10 1.85 5.48
N GLN A 9 8.13 1.54 4.62
CA GLN A 9 6.86 0.89 4.95
C GLN A 9 7.00 -0.56 5.50
N ASP A 10 8.06 -1.29 5.13
CA ASP A 10 8.31 -2.65 5.66
C ASP A 10 8.68 -2.61 7.16
N TYR A 11 9.41 -1.57 7.60
CA TYR A 11 9.80 -1.41 9.00
C TYR A 11 8.63 -0.97 9.90
N LEU A 12 7.75 -0.12 9.35
CA LEU A 12 6.50 0.28 9.98
C LEU A 12 5.54 -0.91 10.15
N ALA A 13 5.34 -1.70 9.08
CA ALA A 13 4.52 -2.91 9.12
C ALA A 13 5.09 -4.01 10.04
N ALA A 14 6.42 -4.09 10.17
CA ALA A 14 7.10 -5.02 11.07
C ALA A 14 7.07 -4.59 12.55
N GLY A 15 6.45 -3.45 12.90
CA GLY A 15 6.32 -2.99 14.27
C GLY A 15 7.62 -2.47 14.90
N ILE A 16 8.59 -2.03 14.08
CA ILE A 16 9.83 -1.43 14.57
C ILE A 16 9.53 -0.02 15.09
N PRO A 17 9.93 0.34 16.34
CA PRO A 17 9.75 1.68 16.88
C PRO A 17 10.30 2.75 15.95
N VAL A 18 9.57 3.86 15.78
CA VAL A 18 9.89 4.93 14.83
C VAL A 18 11.29 5.50 15.06
N GLU A 19 11.75 5.54 16.31
CA GLU A 19 13.09 6.04 16.68
C GLU A 19 14.23 5.14 16.17
N LYS A 20 13.91 3.91 15.74
CA LYS A 20 14.86 2.93 15.20
C LYS A 20 14.77 2.78 13.69
N GLN A 21 13.87 3.51 13.03
CA GLN A 21 13.73 3.47 11.59
C GLN A 21 14.86 4.29 10.95
N ILE A 22 15.50 3.71 9.93
CA ILE A 22 16.43 4.45 9.09
C ILE A 22 15.56 5.40 8.26
N VAL A 23 15.71 6.71 8.48
CA VAL A 23 14.96 7.75 7.75
C VAL A 23 15.47 7.77 6.31
N ALA A 24 15.00 6.84 5.50
CA ALA A 24 15.07 6.93 4.06
C ALA A 24 14.23 8.15 3.64
N PRO A 25 14.66 8.92 2.63
CA PRO A 25 13.82 9.98 2.07
C PRO A 25 12.43 9.40 1.73
N PRO A 26 11.35 10.18 1.85
CA PRO A 26 10.00 9.71 1.56
C PRO A 26 10.03 9.04 0.18
N ALA A 27 9.51 7.81 0.12
CA ALA A 27 9.38 7.11 -1.14
C ALA A 27 8.56 8.02 -2.07
N PRO A 28 8.99 8.26 -3.32
CA PRO A 28 8.21 9.03 -4.28
C PRO A 28 6.76 8.55 -4.30
N ASP A 29 5.78 9.45 -4.40
CA ASP A 29 4.35 9.11 -4.43
C ASP A 29 4.01 8.08 -5.54
N GLU A 30 4.87 7.96 -6.56
CA GLU A 30 4.78 6.96 -7.63
C GLU A 30 4.96 5.50 -7.17
N PHE A 31 5.37 5.26 -5.91
CA PHE A 31 5.47 3.92 -5.30
C PHE A 31 4.16 3.46 -4.64
N ALA A 32 3.01 4.03 -5.01
CA ALA A 32 1.72 3.41 -4.71
C ALA A 32 1.75 1.94 -5.19
N GLY A 33 1.39 0.99 -4.32
CA GLY A 33 1.47 -0.44 -4.60
C GLY A 33 0.81 -0.78 -5.93
N GLN A 34 1.62 -1.03 -6.96
CA GLN A 34 1.10 -1.21 -8.30
C GLN A 34 0.46 -2.60 -8.40
N ARG A 35 -0.81 -2.63 -8.79
CA ARG A 35 -1.51 -3.88 -9.10
C ARG A 35 -1.16 -4.35 -10.50
N THR A 36 -0.53 -5.51 -10.58
CA THR A 36 -0.31 -6.20 -11.86
C THR A 36 -1.42 -7.23 -12.08
N ILE A 37 -2.20 -7.07 -13.16
CA ILE A 37 -3.25 -8.02 -13.56
C ILE A 37 -2.84 -8.65 -14.89
N GLY A 38 -2.99 -9.98 -15.01
CA GLY A 38 -2.82 -10.64 -16.30
C GLY A 38 -3.90 -10.18 -17.29
N SER A 39 -3.51 -9.67 -18.46
CA SER A 39 -4.41 -9.07 -19.45
C SER A 39 -5.63 -9.94 -19.80
N ARG A 40 -5.45 -11.27 -19.85
CA ARG A 40 -6.54 -12.23 -20.10
C ARG A 40 -7.70 -12.17 -19.08
N TRP A 41 -7.47 -11.60 -17.90
CA TRP A 41 -8.44 -11.49 -16.81
C TRP A 41 -8.94 -10.06 -16.58
N ALA A 42 -8.38 -9.05 -17.26
CA ALA A 42 -8.71 -7.65 -17.00
C ALA A 42 -10.21 -7.36 -17.14
N ASP A 43 -10.88 -8.09 -18.03
CA ASP A 43 -12.29 -7.86 -18.37
C ASP A 43 -13.29 -8.75 -17.65
N THR A 44 -12.84 -9.68 -16.79
CA THR A 44 -13.78 -10.55 -16.05
C THR A 44 -14.44 -9.77 -14.91
N ASP A 45 -15.72 -10.06 -14.65
CA ASP A 45 -16.53 -9.28 -13.71
C ASP A 45 -15.95 -9.29 -12.28
N ASN A 46 -15.39 -10.42 -11.85
CA ASN A 46 -14.74 -10.53 -10.56
C ASN A 46 -13.51 -9.60 -10.43
N ILE A 47 -12.72 -9.44 -11.50
CA ILE A 47 -11.55 -8.55 -11.50
C ILE A 47 -11.98 -7.10 -11.53
N LYS A 48 -12.99 -6.75 -12.34
CA LYS A 48 -13.58 -5.41 -12.36
C LYS A 48 -14.11 -5.00 -10.98
N ASN A 49 -14.85 -5.90 -10.32
CA ASN A 49 -15.37 -5.66 -8.97
C ASN A 49 -14.24 -5.53 -7.94
N LEU A 50 -13.21 -6.37 -8.05
CA LEU A 50 -12.03 -6.30 -7.17
C LEU A 50 -11.22 -5.02 -7.38
N VAL A 51 -11.18 -4.45 -8.59
CA VAL A 51 -10.53 -3.14 -8.85
C VAL A 51 -11.41 -2.01 -8.31
N ALA A 52 -12.74 -2.10 -8.49
CA ALA A 52 -13.67 -1.10 -7.98
C ALA A 52 -13.63 -0.97 -6.45
N ALA A 53 -13.45 -2.08 -5.73
CA ALA A 53 -13.34 -2.09 -4.27
C ALA A 53 -12.21 -1.19 -3.72
N PHE A 54 -11.14 -0.96 -4.49
CA PHE A 54 -10.05 -0.06 -4.06
C PHE A 54 -10.48 1.40 -4.07
N LYS A 55 -11.53 1.77 -4.81
CA LYS A 55 -12.10 3.12 -4.83
C LYS A 55 -13.32 3.24 -3.92
N ASP A 56 -13.68 2.19 -3.20
CA ASP A 56 -14.86 2.19 -2.34
C ASP A 56 -14.63 3.14 -1.13
N PRO A 57 -15.55 4.08 -0.85
CA PRO A 57 -15.41 5.01 0.26
C PRO A 57 -15.21 4.35 1.62
N ALA A 58 -15.82 3.19 1.87
CA ALA A 58 -15.65 2.48 3.14
C ALA A 58 -14.23 1.88 3.26
N VAL A 59 -13.64 1.44 2.15
CA VAL A 59 -12.24 1.00 2.12
C VAL A 59 -11.31 2.19 2.35
N GLN A 60 -11.60 3.34 1.74
CA GLN A 60 -10.82 4.55 1.95
C GLN A 60 -10.86 5.05 3.39
N GLU A 61 -12.05 5.05 4.01
CA GLU A 61 -12.22 5.39 5.42
C GLU A 61 -11.44 4.43 6.33
N PHE A 62 -11.49 3.12 6.04
CA PHE A 62 -10.73 2.12 6.77
C PHE A 62 -9.22 2.37 6.70
N LEU A 63 -8.69 2.65 5.50
CA LEU A 63 -7.28 2.97 5.31
C LEU A 63 -6.88 4.27 6.03
N ALA A 64 -7.77 5.27 6.09
CA ALA A 64 -7.48 6.54 6.74
C ALA A 64 -7.55 6.49 8.27
N THR A 65 -8.37 5.62 8.85
CA THR A 65 -8.75 5.72 10.27
C THR A 65 -8.37 4.51 11.12
N ASP A 66 -8.25 3.31 10.56
CA ASP A 66 -8.02 2.13 11.37
C ASP A 66 -6.58 2.12 11.92
N PRO A 67 -6.39 2.03 13.25
CA PRO A 67 -5.10 2.17 13.89
C PRO A 67 -4.10 1.07 13.49
N ARG A 68 -4.57 -0.03 12.91
CA ARG A 68 -3.71 -1.13 12.43
C ARG A 68 -3.05 -0.81 11.10
N VAL A 69 -3.56 0.17 10.34
CA VAL A 69 -3.11 0.43 8.97
C VAL A 69 -2.89 1.90 8.63
N LYS A 70 -3.48 2.86 9.37
CA LYS A 70 -3.51 4.30 9.01
C LYS A 70 -2.15 4.97 8.85
N ASP A 71 -1.11 4.43 9.49
CA ASP A 71 0.26 4.96 9.42
C ASP A 71 1.15 4.11 8.49
N ILE A 72 0.57 3.10 7.82
CA ILE A 72 1.26 2.10 6.99
C ILE A 72 0.75 2.14 5.55
N LEU A 73 -0.56 2.23 5.37
CA LEU A 73 -1.23 2.24 4.06
C LEU A 73 -1.91 3.59 3.86
N LEU A 74 -1.70 4.18 2.69
CA LEU A 74 -2.28 5.48 2.33
C LEU A 74 -3.60 5.27 1.57
N PRO A 75 -4.66 6.04 1.89
CA PRO A 75 -5.83 6.14 1.02
C PRO A 75 -5.45 6.78 -0.33
N LEU A 76 -6.27 6.54 -1.35
CA LEU A 76 -6.13 7.17 -2.66
C LEU A 76 -6.35 8.69 -2.53
N GLN A 77 -5.56 9.48 -3.28
CA GLN A 77 -5.74 10.93 -3.43
C GLN A 77 -6.76 11.28 -4.51
#